data_AF-A0A8H4UYV5-F1
#
_entry.id   AF-A0A8H4UYV5-F1
#
_cell.length_a   1.000
_cell.length_b   1.000
_cell.length_c   1.000
_cell.angle_alpha   90.00
_cell.angle_beta   90.00
_cell.angle_gamma   90.00
#
_symmetry.space_group_name_H-M   'P 1'
#
loop_
_entity.id
_entity.type
_entity.pdbx_description
1 polymer ?
#
loop_
_entity_poly.entity_id
_entity_poly.type
_entity_poly.pdbx_seq_one_letter_code
_entity_poly.pdbx_strand_id
1 'polypeptide(L)'
;TYLEHVASALTQLRNLLHSKLSTSEEEDDPEKSFFFNKTDALVSQARGLKMVITKVIRSLEELNSRSLALSDGAAEPFESAEAISKKLAELVRQLGEGVLILLGEEGRTEPFTYEEVSAKMLQIATAIAQGLASEDDCSDALSLLSSGLKTLTTQLEELSNYASDLTHTAEFERGKHPWIARAKELKSHKASSPDAEEEIRRLKNELSETSTALGVKDKTIEEQAMKVELLESRMR
;
A
#
# COMPACT_ATOMS: atom_id res chain seq x y z
N THR A 1 8.46 -3.15 5.49
CA THR A 1 8.51 -4.37 4.65
C THR A 1 9.14 -5.50 5.47
N TYR A 2 8.84 -6.76 5.15
CA TYR A 2 9.39 -7.91 5.89
C TYR A 2 10.93 -7.90 5.95
N LEU A 3 11.60 -7.54 4.84
CA LEU A 3 13.07 -7.44 4.79
C LEU A 3 13.66 -6.35 5.69
N GLU A 4 12.96 -5.22 5.86
CA GLU A 4 13.39 -4.19 6.81
C GLU A 4 13.29 -4.71 8.26
N HIS A 5 12.25 -5.48 8.54
CA HIS A 5 12.09 -6.14 9.83
C HIS A 5 13.21 -7.16 10.07
N VAL A 6 13.50 -8.03 9.10
CA VAL A 6 14.63 -8.97 9.14
C VAL A 6 15.95 -8.25 9.45
N ALA A 7 16.28 -7.19 8.70
CA ALA A 7 17.52 -6.44 8.90
C ALA A 7 17.58 -5.77 10.28
N SER A 8 16.47 -5.16 10.73
CA SER A 8 16.40 -4.46 12.02
C SER A 8 16.46 -5.44 13.19
N ALA A 9 15.72 -6.54 13.13
CA ALA A 9 15.67 -7.54 14.19
C ALA A 9 17.00 -8.31 14.31
N LEU A 10 17.67 -8.64 13.19
CA LEU A 10 19.03 -9.19 13.23
C LEU A 10 20.03 -8.20 13.83
N THR A 11 19.94 -6.91 13.49
CA THR A 11 20.80 -5.87 14.08
C THR A 11 20.57 -5.76 15.59
N GLN A 12 19.32 -5.83 16.05
CA GLN A 12 18.98 -5.81 17.47
C GLN A 12 19.50 -7.04 18.20
N LEU A 13 19.27 -8.24 17.64
CA LEU A 13 19.76 -9.51 18.19
C LEU A 13 21.28 -9.49 18.34
N ARG A 14 22.00 -9.05 17.30
CA ARG A 14 23.45 -8.85 17.29
C ARG A 14 23.90 -7.93 18.42
N ASN A 15 23.30 -6.74 18.53
CA ASN A 15 23.71 -5.76 19.53
C ASN A 15 23.43 -6.25 20.96
N LEU A 16 22.31 -6.94 21.15
CA LEU A 16 21.94 -7.55 22.42
C LEU A 16 23.00 -8.61 22.82
N LEU A 17 23.32 -9.53 21.92
CA LEU A 17 24.34 -10.55 22.16
C LEU A 17 25.71 -9.94 22.41
N HIS A 18 26.12 -8.94 21.63
CA HIS A 18 27.38 -8.23 21.85
C HIS A 18 27.44 -7.60 23.26
N SER A 19 26.34 -7.00 23.73
CA SER A 19 26.32 -6.37 25.07
C SER A 19 26.43 -7.36 26.22
N LYS A 20 25.95 -8.60 26.04
CA LYS A 20 25.89 -9.64 27.09
C LYS A 20 27.06 -10.63 27.03
N LEU A 21 27.67 -10.81 25.86
CA LEU A 21 28.75 -11.78 25.63
C LEU A 21 30.15 -11.15 25.65
N SER A 22 30.26 -9.82 25.60
CA SER A 22 31.54 -9.09 25.72
C SER A 22 31.99 -8.86 27.16
N THR A 23 31.31 -9.46 28.14
CA THR A 23 31.74 -9.50 29.55
C THR A 23 32.49 -10.79 29.92
N SER A 24 32.60 -11.75 28.99
CA SER A 24 33.44 -12.94 29.16
C SER A 24 34.87 -12.63 28.70
N GLU A 25 35.88 -12.99 29.49
CA GLU A 25 37.31 -12.65 29.30
C GLU A 25 37.96 -13.27 28.04
N GLU A 26 37.19 -13.94 27.19
CA GLU A 26 37.61 -14.55 25.93
C GLU A 26 37.30 -13.61 24.75
N GLU A 27 38.14 -12.58 24.56
CA GLU A 27 38.03 -11.66 23.41
C GLU A 27 38.40 -12.32 22.07
N ASP A 28 39.11 -13.46 22.08
CA ASP A 28 39.66 -14.13 20.90
C ASP A 28 38.92 -15.45 20.51
N ASP A 29 37.64 -15.59 20.85
CA ASP A 29 36.86 -16.72 20.35
C ASP A 29 36.55 -16.56 18.84
N PRO A 30 37.10 -17.42 17.96
CA PRO A 30 36.85 -17.37 16.53
C PRO A 30 35.38 -17.62 16.18
N GLU A 31 34.64 -18.38 16.98
CA GLU A 31 33.23 -18.72 16.72
C GLU A 31 32.32 -17.52 16.93
N LYS A 32 32.53 -16.79 18.03
CA LYS A 32 31.90 -15.50 18.31
C LYS A 32 32.11 -14.50 17.17
N SER A 33 33.35 -14.37 16.68
CA SER A 33 33.67 -13.47 15.56
C SER A 33 32.99 -13.89 14.26
N PHE A 34 32.97 -15.19 13.95
CA PHE A 34 32.29 -15.73 12.79
C PHE A 34 30.78 -15.44 12.81
N PHE A 35 30.12 -15.60 13.96
CA PHE A 35 28.70 -15.32 14.13
C PHE A 35 28.35 -13.86 13.83
N PHE A 36 29.08 -12.91 14.41
CA PHE A 36 28.81 -11.49 14.21
C PHE A 36 29.04 -11.07 12.76
N ASN A 37 30.13 -11.54 12.14
CA ASN A 37 30.40 -11.31 10.73
C ASN A 37 29.32 -11.89 9.81
N LYS A 38 28.87 -13.12 10.10
CA LYS A 38 27.77 -13.77 9.35
C LYS A 38 26.47 -13.00 9.52
N THR A 39 26.16 -12.54 10.73
CA THR A 39 24.97 -11.72 11.01
C THR A 39 25.02 -10.40 10.26
N ASP A 40 26.17 -9.71 10.23
CA ASP A 40 26.35 -8.45 9.49
C ASP A 40 26.22 -8.63 7.97
N ALA A 41 26.69 -9.78 7.45
CA ALA A 41 26.48 -10.15 6.06
C ALA A 41 24.99 -10.37 5.74
N LEU A 42 24.25 -11.08 6.60
CA LEU A 42 22.81 -11.31 6.44
C LEU A 42 22.00 -10.00 6.50
N VAL A 43 22.36 -9.10 7.42
CA VAL A 43 21.76 -7.76 7.53
C VAL A 43 21.99 -6.97 6.23
N SER A 44 23.20 -7.00 5.69
CA SER A 44 23.55 -6.33 4.44
C SER A 44 22.78 -6.92 3.25
N GLN A 45 22.66 -8.25 3.18
CA GLN A 45 21.87 -8.94 2.16
C GLN A 45 20.39 -8.55 2.23
N ALA A 46 19.77 -8.54 3.41
CA ALA A 46 18.37 -8.16 3.58
C ALA A 46 18.10 -6.69 3.14
N ARG A 47 19.02 -5.77 3.47
CA ARG A 47 18.94 -4.37 3.00
C ARG A 47 19.14 -4.26 1.49
N GLY A 48 20.05 -5.04 0.90
CA GLY A 48 20.24 -5.11 -0.55
C GLY A 48 18.98 -5.58 -1.28
N LEU A 49 18.33 -6.62 -0.77
CA LEU A 49 17.09 -7.15 -1.36
C LEU A 49 15.93 -6.15 -1.33
N LYS A 50 15.83 -5.31 -0.28
CA LYS A 50 14.87 -4.20 -0.26
C LYS A 50 15.06 -3.23 -1.44
N MET A 51 16.30 -2.98 -1.84
CA MET A 51 16.59 -2.13 -3.00
C MET A 51 16.13 -2.79 -4.30
N VAL A 52 16.28 -4.10 -4.43
CA VAL A 52 15.75 -4.87 -5.57
C VAL A 52 14.23 -4.79 -5.62
N ILE A 53 13.53 -4.99 -4.49
CA ILE A 53 12.05 -4.81 -4.43
C ILE A 53 11.65 -3.40 -4.88
N THR A 54 12.39 -2.37 -4.44
CA THR A 54 12.10 -0.99 -4.83
C THR A 54 12.26 -0.78 -6.33
N LYS A 55 13.24 -1.45 -6.95
CA LYS A 55 13.42 -1.44 -8.41
C LYS A 55 12.24 -2.13 -9.12
N VAL A 56 11.79 -3.28 -8.63
CA VAL A 56 10.61 -3.98 -9.17
C VAL A 56 9.36 -3.10 -9.10
N ILE A 57 9.10 -2.47 -7.95
CA ILE A 57 7.96 -1.56 -7.76
C ILE A 57 8.00 -0.42 -8.78
N ARG A 58 9.16 0.23 -8.96
CA ARG A 58 9.31 1.30 -9.96
C ARG A 58 9.02 0.82 -11.39
N SER A 59 9.46 -0.39 -11.74
CA SER A 59 9.16 -0.99 -13.05
C SER A 59 7.65 -1.19 -13.25
N LEU A 60 6.95 -1.68 -12.22
CA LEU A 60 5.50 -1.85 -12.25
C LEU A 60 4.76 -0.51 -12.33
N GLU A 61 5.22 0.51 -11.61
CA GLU A 61 4.68 1.87 -11.70
C GLU A 61 4.88 2.46 -13.10
N GLU A 62 6.03 2.22 -13.73
CA GLU A 62 6.31 2.64 -15.10
C GLU A 62 5.38 1.94 -16.10
N LEU A 63 5.22 0.61 -16.00
CA LEU A 63 4.26 -0.13 -16.82
C LEU A 63 2.85 0.41 -16.65
N ASN A 64 2.41 0.55 -15.40
CA ASN A 64 1.11 1.10 -15.08
C ASN A 64 0.95 2.48 -15.71
N SER A 65 1.95 3.37 -15.62
CA SER A 65 1.94 4.73 -16.20
C SER A 65 1.65 4.74 -17.71
N ARG A 66 2.07 3.68 -18.41
CA ARG A 66 1.90 3.45 -19.85
C ARG A 66 0.64 2.66 -20.21
N SER A 67 -0.24 2.40 -19.24
CA SER A 67 -1.42 1.52 -19.39
C SER A 67 -1.05 0.08 -19.77
N LEU A 68 0.07 -0.39 -19.23
CA LEU A 68 0.55 -1.75 -19.34
C LEU A 68 0.51 -2.44 -17.98
N ALA A 69 0.12 -3.71 -17.98
CA ALA A 69 0.21 -4.59 -16.82
C ALA A 69 1.03 -5.82 -17.20
N LEU A 70 1.52 -6.56 -16.21
CA LEU A 70 2.10 -7.88 -16.48
C LEU A 70 1.02 -8.85 -16.97
N SER A 71 1.40 -9.80 -17.82
CA SER A 71 0.50 -10.84 -18.34
C SER A 71 -0.04 -11.74 -17.23
N ASP A 72 -1.13 -12.46 -17.52
CA ASP A 72 -1.70 -13.44 -16.61
C ASP A 72 -0.66 -14.46 -16.12
N GLY A 73 -0.75 -14.83 -14.85
CA GLY A 73 0.21 -15.74 -14.20
C GLY A 73 1.40 -15.06 -13.52
N ALA A 74 1.56 -13.73 -13.67
CA ALA A 74 2.62 -12.99 -12.99
C ALA A 74 2.49 -12.97 -11.46
N ALA A 75 1.30 -13.22 -10.90
CA ALA A 75 1.01 -13.11 -9.47
C ALA A 75 1.73 -14.15 -8.61
N GLU A 76 1.80 -15.41 -9.05
CA GLU A 76 2.34 -16.52 -8.26
C GLU A 76 3.81 -16.28 -7.82
N PRO A 77 4.72 -15.81 -8.70
CA PRO A 77 6.07 -15.41 -8.27
C PRO A 77 6.09 -14.34 -7.17
N PHE A 78 5.22 -13.32 -7.23
CA PHE A 78 5.14 -12.29 -6.19
C PHE A 78 4.65 -12.86 -4.86
N GLU A 79 3.61 -13.71 -4.90
CA GLU A 79 3.06 -14.37 -3.71
C GLU A 79 4.08 -15.31 -3.06
N SER A 80 4.82 -16.06 -3.87
CA SER A 80 5.91 -16.93 -3.42
C SER A 80 7.03 -16.13 -2.74
N ALA A 81 7.49 -15.05 -3.37
CA ALA A 81 8.51 -14.17 -2.80
C ALA A 81 8.03 -13.49 -1.49
N GLU A 82 6.76 -13.10 -1.42
CA GLU A 82 6.14 -12.58 -0.19
C GLU A 82 6.13 -13.66 0.91
N ALA A 83 5.70 -14.88 0.59
CA ALA A 83 5.63 -15.98 1.54
C ALA A 83 6.99 -16.31 2.16
N ILE A 84 8.05 -16.37 1.34
CA ILE A 84 9.43 -16.58 1.81
C ILE A 84 9.87 -15.40 2.69
N SER A 85 9.63 -14.17 2.24
CA SER A 85 9.99 -12.96 3.01
C SER A 85 9.30 -12.92 4.39
N LYS A 86 8.03 -13.31 4.44
CA LYS A 86 7.24 -13.40 5.67
C LYS A 86 7.77 -14.47 6.61
N LYS A 87 8.08 -15.66 6.09
CA LYS A 87 8.68 -16.75 6.88
C LYS A 87 10.04 -16.36 7.45
N LEU A 88 10.88 -15.67 6.67
CA LEU A 88 12.17 -15.16 7.15
C LEU A 88 12.01 -14.12 8.27
N ALA A 89 11.05 -13.20 8.14
CA ALA A 89 10.73 -12.24 9.18
C ALA A 89 10.27 -12.92 10.48
N GLU A 90 9.41 -13.93 10.37
CA GLU A 90 8.93 -14.70 11.52
C GLU A 90 10.06 -15.49 12.19
N LEU A 91 10.93 -16.13 11.41
CA LEU A 91 12.10 -16.85 11.92
C LEU A 91 13.01 -15.91 12.73
N VAL A 92 13.40 -14.76 12.18
CA VAL A 92 14.26 -13.81 12.91
C VAL A 92 13.58 -13.27 14.17
N ARG A 93 12.27 -13.03 14.12
CA ARG A 93 11.49 -12.58 15.28
C ARG A 93 11.55 -13.61 16.41
N GLN A 94 11.27 -14.88 16.11
CA GLN A 94 11.30 -15.95 17.11
C GLN A 94 12.70 -16.26 17.62
N LEU A 95 13.73 -16.16 16.76
CA LEU A 95 15.13 -16.26 17.20
C LEU A 95 15.45 -15.17 18.22
N GLY A 96 15.08 -13.92 17.91
CA GLY A 96 15.27 -12.79 18.82
C GLY A 96 14.54 -12.98 20.15
N GLU A 97 13.28 -13.41 20.10
CA GLU A 97 12.46 -13.68 21.29
C GLU A 97 13.05 -14.80 22.16
N GLY A 98 13.44 -15.91 21.56
CA GLY A 98 14.01 -17.03 22.31
C GLY A 98 15.38 -16.74 22.90
N VAL A 99 16.21 -15.95 22.21
CA VAL A 99 17.49 -15.47 22.77
C VAL A 99 17.26 -14.45 23.88
N LEU A 100 16.28 -13.56 23.75
CA LEU A 100 15.92 -12.62 24.82
C LEU A 100 15.44 -13.35 26.08
N ILE A 101 14.64 -14.42 25.92
CA ILE A 101 14.19 -15.26 27.04
C ILE A 101 15.39 -15.94 27.71
N LEU A 102 16.31 -16.53 26.93
CA LEU A 102 17.53 -17.15 27.46
C LEU A 102 18.38 -16.16 28.27
N LEU A 103 18.53 -14.93 27.76
CA LEU A 103 19.35 -13.89 28.40
C LEU A 103 18.63 -13.16 29.55
N GLY A 104 17.32 -13.41 29.72
CA GLY A 104 16.48 -12.86 30.78
C GLY A 104 16.40 -13.72 32.03
N GLU A 105 17.12 -14.85 32.11
CA GLU A 105 17.12 -15.72 33.27
C GLU A 105 17.71 -15.02 34.52
N GLU A 106 16.83 -14.60 35.43
CA GLU A 106 17.21 -13.94 36.68
C GLU A 106 17.92 -14.91 37.64
N GLY A 107 19.07 -14.49 38.17
CA GLY A 107 19.82 -15.23 39.18
C GLY A 107 20.96 -16.11 38.64
N ARG A 108 21.23 -16.08 37.32
CA ARG A 108 22.38 -16.79 36.75
C ARG A 108 23.70 -16.13 37.15
N THR A 109 24.61 -16.93 37.71
CA THR A 109 25.97 -16.50 38.11
C THR A 109 27.04 -16.84 37.08
N GLU A 110 26.76 -17.75 36.15
CA GLU A 110 27.67 -18.17 35.08
C GLU A 110 27.53 -17.27 33.84
N PRO A 111 28.62 -16.96 33.13
CA PRO A 111 28.57 -16.20 31.89
C PRO A 111 27.85 -17.02 30.80
N PHE A 112 27.08 -16.34 29.96
CA PHE A 112 26.51 -16.96 28.77
C PHE A 112 27.61 -17.35 27.80
N THR A 113 27.52 -18.54 27.22
CA THR A 113 28.45 -19.00 26.18
C THR A 113 27.81 -18.88 24.79
N TYR A 114 28.64 -18.79 23.76
CA TYR A 114 28.17 -18.74 22.39
C TYR A 114 27.43 -20.03 21.99
N GLU A 115 27.92 -21.19 22.46
CA GLU A 115 27.35 -22.51 22.18
C GLU A 115 25.91 -22.65 22.70
N GLU A 116 25.60 -22.07 23.88
CA GLU A 116 24.23 -22.07 24.41
C GLU A 116 23.27 -21.24 23.55
N VAL A 117 23.73 -20.07 23.09
CA VAL A 117 22.95 -19.20 22.23
C VAL A 117 22.71 -19.88 20.87
N SER A 118 23.75 -20.46 20.27
CA SER A 118 23.64 -21.13 18.98
C SER A 118 22.75 -22.37 19.06
N ALA A 119 22.85 -23.16 20.14
CA ALA A 119 21.97 -24.30 20.39
C ALA A 119 20.51 -23.87 20.55
N LYS A 120 20.24 -22.79 21.27
CA LYS A 120 18.87 -22.24 21.42
C LYS A 120 18.32 -21.75 20.09
N MET A 121 19.14 -21.03 19.31
CA MET A 121 18.77 -20.56 17.98
C MET A 121 18.49 -21.72 17.03
N LEU A 122 19.30 -22.77 17.06
CA LEU A 122 19.08 -23.98 16.27
C LEU A 122 17.76 -24.67 16.62
N GLN A 123 17.47 -24.85 17.92
CA GLN A 123 16.20 -25.44 18.38
C GLN A 123 14.98 -24.69 17.82
N ILE A 124 15.01 -23.35 17.87
CA ILE A 124 13.93 -22.49 17.35
C ILE A 124 13.87 -22.58 15.82
N ALA A 125 15.02 -22.56 15.16
CA ALA A 125 15.10 -22.68 13.71
C ALA A 125 14.49 -24.00 13.24
N THR A 126 14.79 -25.13 13.87
CA THR A 126 14.20 -26.44 13.53
C THR A 126 12.68 -26.46 13.68
N ALA A 127 12.14 -25.77 14.70
CA ALA A 127 10.69 -25.70 14.90
C ALA A 127 9.97 -24.89 13.80
N ILE A 128 10.63 -23.89 13.22
CA ILE A 128 10.07 -22.98 12.22
C ILE A 128 10.44 -23.40 10.79
N ALA A 129 11.49 -24.21 10.62
CA ALA A 129 12.07 -24.59 9.33
C ALA A 129 11.13 -25.33 8.39
N GLN A 130 9.94 -25.76 8.86
CA GLN A 130 8.92 -26.39 8.02
C GLN A 130 8.57 -25.52 6.80
N GLY A 131 9.15 -25.89 5.66
CA GLY A 131 8.95 -25.22 4.37
C GLY A 131 9.86 -24.03 4.07
N LEU A 132 11.05 -23.92 4.68
CA LEU A 132 12.14 -23.02 4.25
C LEU A 132 13.35 -23.77 3.64
N ALA A 133 13.58 -25.02 4.04
CA ALA A 133 14.64 -25.88 3.52
C ALA A 133 14.28 -27.36 3.69
N SER A 134 14.99 -28.25 2.99
CA SER A 134 14.97 -29.70 3.23
C SER A 134 15.62 -30.01 4.59
N GLU A 135 15.15 -31.04 5.29
CA GLU A 135 15.60 -31.39 6.65
C GLU A 135 17.14 -31.58 6.78
N ASP A 136 17.84 -31.88 5.68
CA ASP A 136 19.29 -32.11 5.63
C ASP A 136 20.16 -30.84 5.67
N ASP A 137 19.61 -29.64 5.44
CA ASP A 137 20.41 -28.39 5.34
C ASP A 137 20.51 -27.58 6.65
N CYS A 138 19.83 -28.01 7.72
CA CYS A 138 19.72 -27.21 8.95
C CYS A 138 20.86 -27.47 9.94
N SER A 139 22.11 -27.22 9.54
CA SER A 139 23.27 -27.32 10.44
C SER A 139 23.36 -26.18 11.46
N ASP A 140 22.80 -25.00 11.12
CA ASP A 140 22.84 -23.78 11.93
C ASP A 140 21.68 -22.84 11.52
N ALA A 141 21.09 -22.15 12.50
CA ALA A 141 20.01 -21.19 12.30
C ALA A 141 20.41 -20.05 11.34
N LEU A 142 21.65 -19.56 11.40
CA LEU A 142 22.12 -18.52 10.48
C LEU A 142 22.33 -19.06 9.06
N SER A 143 22.65 -20.35 8.91
CA SER A 143 22.74 -21.01 7.59
C SER A 143 21.36 -21.13 6.94
N LEU A 144 20.32 -21.46 7.72
CA LEU A 144 18.93 -21.47 7.24
C LEU A 144 18.49 -20.08 6.76
N LEU A 145 18.77 -19.02 7.54
CA LEU A 145 18.51 -17.65 7.13
C LEU A 145 19.27 -17.26 5.86
N SER A 146 20.55 -17.66 5.74
CA SER A 146 21.35 -17.42 4.55
C SER A 146 20.76 -18.10 3.32
N SER A 147 20.33 -19.36 3.46
CA SER A 147 19.69 -20.12 2.38
C SER A 147 18.40 -19.44 1.93
N GLY A 148 17.50 -19.13 2.86
CA GLY A 148 16.24 -18.47 2.50
C GLY A 148 16.42 -17.08 1.89
N LEU A 149 17.39 -16.29 2.37
CA LEU A 149 17.74 -15.00 1.74
C LEU A 149 18.32 -15.18 0.34
N LYS A 150 19.14 -16.21 0.10
CA LYS A 150 19.66 -16.53 -1.26
C LYS A 150 18.54 -16.94 -2.21
N THR A 151 17.62 -17.81 -1.78
CA THR A 151 16.46 -18.18 -2.58
C THR A 151 15.62 -16.95 -2.94
N LEU A 152 15.40 -16.06 -1.97
CA LEU A 152 14.69 -14.81 -2.21
C LEU A 152 15.47 -13.86 -3.13
N THR A 153 16.81 -13.83 -3.06
CA THR A 153 17.66 -13.11 -4.03
C THR A 153 17.37 -13.56 -5.45
N THR A 154 17.46 -14.87 -5.71
CA THR A 154 17.22 -15.42 -7.04
C THR A 154 15.81 -15.07 -7.53
N GLN A 155 14.78 -15.29 -6.71
CA GLN A 155 13.40 -14.97 -7.10
C GLN A 155 13.22 -13.47 -7.39
N LEU A 156 13.74 -12.58 -6.55
CA LEU A 156 13.58 -11.13 -6.77
C LEU A 156 14.35 -10.62 -7.99
N GLU A 157 15.49 -11.22 -8.32
CA GLU A 157 16.21 -10.91 -9.56
C GLU A 157 15.43 -11.35 -10.80
N GLU A 158 14.85 -12.56 -10.77
CA GLU A 158 13.95 -13.05 -11.81
C GLU A 158 12.73 -12.14 -11.97
N LEU A 159 12.06 -11.78 -10.86
CA LEU A 159 10.95 -10.83 -10.83
C LEU A 159 11.35 -9.45 -11.36
N SER A 160 12.55 -8.96 -11.05
CA SER A 160 13.06 -7.69 -11.59
C SER A 160 13.26 -7.76 -13.09
N ASN A 161 13.77 -8.87 -13.62
CA ASN A 161 13.96 -9.05 -15.05
C ASN A 161 12.61 -9.17 -15.75
N TYR A 162 11.71 -9.99 -15.20
CA TYR A 162 10.35 -10.18 -15.70
C TYR A 162 9.55 -8.88 -15.72
N ALA A 163 9.59 -8.09 -14.64
CA ALA A 163 8.89 -6.81 -14.56
C ALA A 163 9.47 -5.73 -15.49
N SER A 164 10.69 -5.90 -16.00
CA SER A 164 11.34 -4.97 -16.93
C SER A 164 11.16 -5.38 -18.39
N ASP A 165 10.70 -6.60 -18.66
CA ASP A 165 10.54 -7.15 -20.00
C ASP A 165 9.15 -6.82 -20.56
N LEU A 166 9.12 -6.01 -21.62
CA LEU A 166 7.90 -5.59 -22.28
C LEU A 166 7.17 -6.76 -22.99
N THR A 167 7.87 -7.85 -23.30
CA THR A 167 7.27 -9.03 -23.95
C THR A 167 6.29 -9.77 -23.04
N HIS A 168 6.41 -9.57 -21.72
CA HIS A 168 5.53 -10.14 -20.70
C HIS A 168 4.44 -9.16 -20.23
N THR A 169 4.10 -8.18 -21.06
CA THR A 169 3.11 -7.15 -20.72
C THR A 169 1.87 -7.23 -21.60
N ALA A 170 0.73 -6.88 -21.02
CA ALA A 170 -0.55 -6.74 -21.69
C ALA A 170 -1.04 -5.30 -21.55
N GLU A 171 -1.58 -4.75 -22.64
CA GLU A 171 -2.23 -3.44 -22.62
C GLU A 171 -3.59 -3.54 -21.92
N PHE A 172 -3.91 -2.53 -21.10
CA PHE A 172 -5.24 -2.41 -20.51
C PHE A 172 -5.82 -1.03 -20.76
N GLU A 173 -7.13 -0.96 -20.95
CA GLU A 173 -7.81 0.32 -21.05
C GLU A 173 -8.01 0.92 -19.66
N ARG A 174 -7.50 2.14 -19.46
CA ARG A 174 -7.88 2.95 -18.31
C ARG A 174 -9.31 3.44 -18.50
N GLY A 175 -10.23 2.87 -17.74
CA GLY A 175 -11.60 3.37 -17.67
C GLY A 175 -11.63 4.87 -17.34
N LYS A 176 -12.62 5.59 -17.90
CA LYS A 176 -12.84 6.99 -17.53
C LYS A 176 -13.13 7.07 -16.04
N HIS A 177 -12.59 8.10 -15.38
CA HIS A 177 -12.90 8.32 -13.97
C HIS A 177 -14.41 8.37 -13.72
N PRO A 178 -14.88 7.81 -12.59
CA PRO A 178 -16.31 7.63 -12.33
C PRO A 178 -17.07 8.96 -12.33
N TRP A 179 -16.46 10.07 -11.92
CA TRP A 179 -17.08 11.39 -11.97
C TRP A 179 -17.27 11.92 -13.40
N ILE A 180 -16.41 11.56 -14.36
CA ILE A 180 -16.58 11.91 -15.78
C ILE A 180 -17.73 11.11 -16.37
N ALA A 181 -17.79 9.81 -16.07
CA ALA A 181 -18.92 8.96 -16.45
C ALA A 181 -20.22 9.50 -15.86
N ARG A 182 -20.24 9.84 -14.56
CA ARG A 182 -21.38 10.41 -13.87
C ARG A 182 -21.78 11.78 -14.41
N ALA A 183 -20.83 12.65 -14.74
CA ALA A 183 -21.12 13.94 -15.35
C ALA A 183 -21.74 13.79 -16.74
N LYS A 184 -21.28 12.82 -17.54
CA LYS A 184 -21.87 12.50 -18.84
C LYS A 184 -23.30 11.97 -18.68
N GLU A 185 -23.50 11.05 -17.74
CA GLU A 185 -24.81 10.52 -17.37
C GLU A 185 -25.76 11.63 -16.91
N LEU A 186 -25.33 12.49 -15.97
CA LEU A 186 -26.14 13.64 -15.51
C LEU A 186 -26.48 14.60 -16.65
N LYS A 187 -25.55 14.82 -17.60
CA LYS A 187 -25.83 15.62 -18.80
C LYS A 187 -26.82 14.95 -19.74
N SER A 188 -26.77 13.63 -19.93
CA SER A 188 -27.77 12.93 -20.76
C SER A 188 -29.13 12.83 -20.07
N HIS A 189 -29.16 12.74 -18.74
CA HIS A 189 -30.38 12.79 -17.92
C HIS A 189 -30.92 14.20 -17.72
N LYS A 190 -30.16 15.24 -18.08
CA LYS A 190 -30.68 16.60 -18.26
C LYS A 190 -31.52 16.63 -19.55
N ALA A 191 -32.57 15.84 -19.57
CA ALA A 191 -33.68 15.98 -20.47
C ALA A 191 -34.48 17.17 -19.96
N SER A 192 -34.31 18.35 -20.54
CA SER A 192 -35.45 19.24 -20.62
C SER A 192 -36.46 18.52 -21.53
N SER A 193 -37.58 18.07 -20.95
CA SER A 193 -38.64 17.48 -21.77
C SER A 193 -39.08 18.55 -22.77
N PRO A 194 -39.11 18.28 -24.08
CA PRO A 194 -39.60 19.26 -25.06
C PRO A 194 -41.02 19.73 -24.72
N ASP A 195 -41.83 18.85 -24.13
CA ASP A 195 -43.16 19.16 -23.61
C ASP A 195 -43.11 20.16 -22.44
N ALA A 196 -42.12 20.04 -21.55
CA ALA A 196 -41.93 21.00 -20.46
C ALA A 196 -41.41 22.35 -20.99
N GLU A 197 -40.57 22.36 -22.03
CA GLU A 197 -40.14 23.61 -22.67
C GLU A 197 -41.29 24.29 -23.43
N GLU A 198 -42.13 23.52 -24.12
CA GLU A 198 -43.34 24.01 -24.78
C GLU A 198 -44.37 24.56 -23.78
N GLU A 199 -44.58 23.88 -22.66
CA GLU A 199 -45.46 24.35 -21.58
C GLU A 199 -44.91 25.63 -20.93
N ILE A 200 -43.61 25.70 -20.65
CA ILE A 200 -42.96 26.92 -20.17
C ILE A 200 -43.15 28.07 -21.18
N ARG A 201 -43.03 27.79 -22.47
CA ARG A 201 -43.27 28.79 -23.53
C ARG A 201 -44.74 29.22 -23.56
N ARG A 202 -45.69 28.29 -23.44
CA ARG A 202 -47.13 28.58 -23.39
C ARG A 202 -47.48 29.47 -22.19
N LEU A 203 -47.05 29.07 -21.00
CA LEU A 203 -47.27 29.81 -19.76
C LEU A 203 -46.64 31.21 -19.78
N LYS A 204 -45.46 31.36 -20.39
CA LYS A 204 -44.85 32.69 -20.60
C LYS A 204 -45.67 33.57 -21.53
N ASN A 205 -46.23 33.00 -22.59
CA ASN A 205 -47.11 33.74 -23.50
C ASN A 205 -48.39 34.17 -22.76
N GLU A 206 -49.07 33.25 -22.09
CA GLU A 206 -50.26 33.54 -21.26
C GLU A 206 -49.97 34.62 -20.19
N LEU A 207 -48.80 34.57 -19.55
CA LEU A 207 -48.39 35.58 -18.57
C LEU A 207 -48.20 36.97 -19.22
N SER A 208 -47.62 37.03 -20.41
CA SER A 208 -47.43 38.29 -21.12
C SER A 208 -48.76 38.88 -21.62
N GLU A 209 -49.68 38.04 -22.09
CA GLU A 209 -51.03 38.43 -22.47
C GLU A 209 -51.83 38.94 -21.27
N THR A 210 -51.79 38.23 -20.14
CA THR A 210 -52.47 38.68 -18.91
C THR A 210 -51.86 39.97 -18.34
N SER A 211 -50.55 40.11 -18.37
CA SER A 211 -49.85 41.33 -17.95
C SER A 211 -50.22 42.54 -18.80
N THR A 212 -50.27 42.38 -20.13
CA THR A 212 -50.69 43.45 -21.04
C THR A 212 -52.16 43.81 -20.85
N ALA A 213 -53.04 42.83 -20.67
CA ALA A 213 -54.45 43.07 -20.37
C ALA A 213 -54.66 43.80 -19.04
N LEU A 214 -53.88 43.46 -18.01
CA LEU A 214 -53.87 44.16 -16.73
C LEU A 214 -53.46 45.63 -16.92
N GLY A 215 -52.37 45.88 -17.65
CA GLY A 215 -51.89 47.24 -17.94
C GLY A 215 -52.92 48.09 -18.70
N VAL A 216 -53.74 47.50 -19.57
CA VAL A 216 -54.85 48.22 -20.23
C VAL A 216 -55.96 48.56 -19.23
N LYS A 217 -56.29 47.63 -18.32
CA LYS A 217 -57.27 47.88 -17.26
C LYS A 217 -56.81 48.97 -16.30
N ASP A 218 -55.55 48.95 -15.89
CA ASP A 218 -54.98 49.99 -15.01
C ASP A 218 -55.09 51.38 -15.65
N LYS A 219 -54.73 51.52 -16.93
CA LYS A 219 -54.94 52.77 -17.68
C LYS A 219 -56.41 53.19 -17.73
N THR A 220 -57.33 52.24 -17.92
CA THR A 220 -58.77 52.54 -17.96
C THR A 220 -59.27 53.02 -16.59
N ILE A 221 -58.78 52.42 -15.50
CA ILE A 221 -59.11 52.83 -14.13
C ILE A 221 -58.54 54.23 -13.85
N GLU A 222 -57.30 54.51 -14.25
CA GLU A 222 -56.71 55.85 -14.14
C GLU A 222 -57.53 56.90 -14.90
N GLU A 223 -57.95 56.60 -16.14
CA GLU A 223 -58.82 57.49 -16.93
C GLU A 223 -60.19 57.71 -16.27
N GLN A 224 -60.79 56.67 -15.71
CA GLN A 224 -62.05 56.77 -14.98
C GLN A 224 -61.89 57.60 -13.70
N ALA A 225 -60.79 57.40 -12.94
CA ALA A 225 -60.48 58.18 -11.75
C ALA A 225 -60.30 59.67 -12.08
N MET A 226 -59.55 60.00 -13.15
CA MET A 226 -59.41 61.39 -13.62
C MET A 226 -60.76 61.99 -14.04
N LYS A 227 -61.65 61.22 -14.69
CA LYS A 227 -63.00 61.69 -15.03
C LYS A 227 -63.84 61.97 -13.80
N VAL A 228 -63.76 61.11 -12.77
CA VAL A 228 -64.46 61.32 -11.50
C VAL A 228 -63.94 62.59 -10.82
N GLU A 229 -62.64 62.77 -10.71
CA GLU A 229 -62.03 63.98 -10.13
C GLU A 229 -62.46 65.25 -10.88
N LEU A 230 -62.50 65.20 -12.22
CA LEU A 230 -63.01 66.31 -13.05
C LEU A 230 -64.49 66.61 -12.75
N LEU A 231 -65.34 65.60 -12.67
CA LEU A 231 -66.77 65.78 -12.35
C LEU A 231 -66.97 66.34 -10.94
N GLU A 232 -66.23 65.84 -9.95
CA GLU A 232 -66.27 66.36 -8.58
C GLU A 232 -65.80 67.82 -8.51
N SER A 233 -64.76 68.19 -9.26
CA SER A 233 -64.28 69.58 -9.33
C SER A 233 -65.30 70.55 -9.93
N ARG A 234 -66.21 70.06 -10.79
CA ARG A 234 -67.27 70.84 -11.42
C ARG A 234 -68.54 70.92 -10.58
N MET A 235 -68.71 69.99 -9.62
CA MET A 235 -69.85 69.95 -8.71
C MET A 235 -69.62 70.72 -7.41
N ARG A 236 -68.36 71.08 -7.09
CA ARG A 236 -68.02 72.08 -6.07
C ARG A 236 -68.07 73.49 -6.64
#